data_AF-A0A2Z5BZ82-F1
#
_entry.id   AF-A0A2Z5BZ82-F1
#
_cell.length_a   1.000
_cell.length_b   1.000
_cell.length_c   1.000
_cell.angle_alpha   90.00
_cell.angle_beta   90.00
_cell.angle_gamma   90.00
#
_symmetry.space_group_name_H-M   'P 1'
#
loop_
_entity.id
_entity.type
_entity.pdbx_description
1 polymer ?
#
loop_
_entity_poly.entity_id
_entity_poly.type
_entity_poly.pdbx_seq_one_letter_code
_entity_poly.pdbx_strand_id
1 'polypeptide(L)'
;MQKKLIGSLFILIVLLIIGSTSEKVQASPTSSNGWQLKWAIKNNDFEDVDIEDYGVDAGTTNVWQVNQKGVEAWGTTNPTGNIEVWQNGNGYNVPAFSGNNFIELNSDGIGPVYQDIRTIPGSNLTWKFSHRGRMGVDTADLLIGSPESQTEVSRVSDGETWGSFEGNYIVPEGQTITRLTFNPISTASGSLTSGNFLDDIQLYINVNGAKIGDVVWYDFNGDGIQQDSEEPAPFVKVDLLTKDGVFKESATTNNIGSYLFTDVLPGDYQVKFTLPNNDFIFSKANQGNDTTLNSKPDKTGIASVNVPNLKSENFDMDAGITTNGKVEIQKFSGDKALSGAVYAIKDNSQSEVAKITTGQNGTGTAEGLPPGKYTATEVTAPLGYQKNQTPKTFTITYGDTNPVKLTFQNVEKTGSITIFKQDEANKKGLANAVFDVKSTDGTTLKKVTTNSKGYALAENLQPGTYVITEATAPPGYEKSTKEIRVTIPFNPQKTINITFSDNKIMVPKKPTPTKGSTVVKVSGETTKITALPQTGDSSNSSTIFIGLLIVVVSGLFVYRRY
;
A
#
# COMPACT_ATOMS: atom_id res chain seq x y z
N MET A 1 -20.23 41.63 10.04
CA MET A 1 -20.53 42.33 8.76
C MET A 1 -21.05 41.31 7.75
N GLN A 2 -22.06 41.66 6.94
CA GLN A 2 -22.46 40.85 5.78
C GLN A 2 -21.72 41.35 4.52
N LYS A 3 -21.25 40.41 3.69
CA LYS A 3 -21.14 40.44 2.21
C LYS A 3 -20.53 39.10 1.79
N LYS A 4 -21.32 38.19 1.22
CA LYS A 4 -21.48 38.00 -0.23
C LYS A 4 -20.14 37.78 -0.97
N LEU A 5 -19.80 36.50 -1.16
CA LEU A 5 -19.22 36.01 -2.41
C LEU A 5 -19.63 34.54 -2.64
N ILE A 6 -20.93 34.33 -2.92
CA ILE A 6 -21.44 33.06 -3.47
C ILE A 6 -21.74 33.35 -4.95
N GLY A 7 -21.02 32.68 -5.85
CA GLY A 7 -21.13 32.85 -7.30
C GLY A 7 -20.48 31.69 -8.04
N SER A 8 -20.93 31.44 -9.27
CA SER A 8 -20.37 30.45 -10.21
C SER A 8 -20.44 28.96 -9.81
N LEU A 9 -21.33 28.57 -8.88
CA LEU A 9 -21.59 27.15 -8.56
C LEU A 9 -23.03 26.70 -8.92
N PHE A 10 -23.61 27.17 -10.05
CA PHE A 10 -24.96 26.75 -10.47
C PHE A 10 -25.29 26.77 -11.98
N ILE A 11 -24.29 26.77 -12.87
CA ILE A 11 -24.51 26.60 -14.33
C ILE A 11 -23.67 25.45 -14.86
N LEU A 12 -24.27 24.25 -14.90
CA LEU A 12 -23.88 23.15 -15.81
C LEU A 12 -24.95 22.04 -15.91
N ILE A 13 -25.80 21.89 -14.88
CA ILE A 13 -26.78 20.78 -14.77
C ILE A 13 -28.18 21.15 -15.32
N VAL A 14 -28.46 22.44 -15.55
CA VAL A 14 -29.83 22.95 -15.83
C VAL A 14 -30.12 23.14 -17.34
N LEU A 15 -29.58 22.26 -18.20
CA LEU A 15 -29.87 22.24 -19.65
C LEU A 15 -30.23 20.86 -20.21
N LEU A 16 -30.28 19.82 -19.35
CA LEU A 16 -30.68 18.45 -19.73
C LEU A 16 -32.18 18.15 -19.47
N ILE A 17 -33.01 19.16 -19.20
CA ILE A 17 -34.44 19.00 -18.88
C ILE A 17 -35.31 20.06 -19.59
N ILE A 18 -35.19 20.17 -20.92
CA ILE A 18 -36.25 20.69 -21.81
C ILE A 18 -36.22 19.87 -23.10
N GLY A 19 -37.35 19.24 -23.46
CA GLY A 19 -37.48 18.40 -24.67
C GLY A 19 -37.85 16.95 -24.34
N SER A 20 -39.04 16.51 -24.77
CA SER A 20 -39.61 15.20 -24.43
C SER A 20 -39.46 14.17 -25.56
N THR A 21 -38.24 13.96 -26.03
CA THR A 21 -37.84 12.83 -26.89
C THR A 21 -36.45 12.35 -26.46
N SER A 22 -36.28 11.04 -26.32
CA SER A 22 -35.01 10.46 -25.84
C SER A 22 -34.03 10.21 -26.98
N GLU A 23 -33.58 11.28 -27.65
CA GLU A 23 -32.35 11.18 -28.44
C GLU A 23 -31.18 10.87 -27.50
N LYS A 24 -30.49 9.75 -27.77
CA LYS A 24 -29.24 9.45 -27.07
C LYS A 24 -28.18 10.37 -27.65
N VAL A 25 -27.63 11.26 -26.82
CA VAL A 25 -26.47 12.09 -27.20
C VAL A 25 -25.35 11.17 -27.67
N GLN A 26 -25.09 11.16 -28.99
CA GLN A 26 -24.01 10.39 -29.57
C GLN A 26 -22.69 11.11 -29.31
N ALA A 27 -21.97 10.64 -28.29
CA ALA A 27 -20.60 11.06 -28.02
C ALA A 27 -19.65 10.24 -28.92
N SER A 28 -19.09 10.90 -29.94
CA SER A 28 -18.17 10.28 -30.90
C SER A 28 -16.72 10.62 -30.53
N PRO A 29 -15.81 9.63 -30.45
CA PRO A 29 -14.39 9.87 -30.21
C PRO A 29 -13.68 10.22 -31.52
N THR A 30 -13.65 11.51 -31.88
CA THR A 30 -13.04 12.02 -33.12
C THR A 30 -12.10 13.20 -32.89
N SER A 31 -10.90 13.12 -33.47
CA SER A 31 -9.78 14.09 -33.44
C SER A 31 -9.09 14.36 -32.09
N SER A 32 -8.02 13.59 -31.86
CA SER A 32 -6.80 13.85 -31.05
C SER A 32 -6.83 14.40 -29.62
N ASN A 33 -7.71 15.33 -29.19
CA ASN A 33 -7.67 15.95 -27.85
C ASN A 33 -9.06 16.40 -27.34
N GLY A 34 -10.00 15.47 -27.13
CA GLY A 34 -11.28 15.77 -26.45
C GLY A 34 -12.49 14.94 -26.90
N TRP A 35 -13.66 15.27 -26.37
CA TRP A 35 -14.95 14.67 -26.74
C TRP A 35 -15.87 15.65 -27.45
N GLN A 36 -16.63 15.16 -28.43
CA GLN A 36 -17.65 15.93 -29.15
C GLN A 36 -19.06 15.45 -28.81
N LEU A 37 -19.97 16.39 -28.55
CA LEU A 37 -21.41 16.15 -28.32
C LEU A 37 -22.22 16.96 -29.34
N LYS A 38 -23.18 16.34 -30.06
CA LYS A 38 -24.08 17.07 -30.99
C LYS A 38 -24.83 18.17 -30.21
N TRP A 39 -24.82 19.40 -30.70
CA TRP A 39 -25.21 20.58 -29.94
C TRP A 39 -26.22 21.47 -30.67
N ALA A 40 -27.46 21.48 -30.15
CA ALA A 40 -28.47 22.55 -30.23
C ALA A 40 -28.92 23.09 -31.60
N ILE A 41 -28.34 22.65 -32.73
CA ILE A 41 -28.87 22.93 -34.07
C ILE A 41 -30.10 22.05 -34.36
N LYS A 42 -31.12 22.66 -34.95
CA LYS A 42 -32.40 22.03 -35.34
C LYS A 42 -32.51 21.95 -36.86
N ASN A 43 -33.29 20.98 -37.34
CA ASN A 43 -33.64 20.83 -38.76
C ASN A 43 -32.40 20.88 -39.67
N ASN A 44 -31.35 20.13 -39.30
CA ASN A 44 -30.00 20.25 -39.88
C ASN A 44 -29.88 19.76 -41.34
N ASP A 45 -30.87 18.99 -41.78
CA ASP A 45 -31.06 18.34 -43.07
C ASP A 45 -32.37 18.80 -43.75
N PHE A 46 -32.99 19.87 -43.23
CA PHE A 46 -34.18 20.52 -43.80
C PHE A 46 -35.40 19.60 -44.01
N GLU A 47 -35.52 18.51 -43.25
CA GLU A 47 -36.66 17.59 -43.31
C GLU A 47 -37.95 18.17 -42.68
N ASP A 48 -37.82 18.98 -41.62
CA ASP A 48 -38.96 19.59 -40.91
C ASP A 48 -39.44 20.86 -41.65
N VAL A 49 -40.21 20.65 -42.73
CA VAL A 49 -40.74 21.71 -43.60
C VAL A 49 -42.24 21.57 -43.87
N ASP A 50 -42.98 22.63 -43.55
CA ASP A 50 -44.41 22.81 -43.83
C ASP A 50 -44.62 23.49 -45.19
N ILE A 51 -44.77 22.65 -46.22
CA ILE A 51 -45.04 23.07 -47.60
C ILE A 51 -46.53 23.37 -47.81
N GLU A 52 -47.44 22.84 -46.97
CA GLU A 52 -48.90 22.96 -47.19
C GLU A 52 -49.43 24.34 -46.81
N ASP A 53 -49.03 24.89 -45.65
CA ASP A 53 -49.46 26.22 -45.19
C ASP A 53 -48.52 27.36 -45.62
N TYR A 54 -47.26 27.08 -45.99
CA TYR A 54 -46.23 28.11 -46.27
C TYR A 54 -45.49 27.98 -47.60
N GLY A 55 -45.73 26.92 -48.39
CA GLY A 55 -45.04 26.66 -49.65
C GLY A 55 -45.72 27.27 -50.89
N VAL A 56 -44.90 27.71 -51.85
CA VAL A 56 -45.33 28.10 -53.20
C VAL A 56 -44.49 27.33 -54.23
N ASP A 57 -45.11 26.80 -55.28
CA ASP A 57 -44.41 26.11 -56.39
C ASP A 57 -43.42 27.06 -57.07
N ALA A 58 -42.13 26.70 -57.12
CA ALA A 58 -41.06 27.52 -57.71
C ALA A 58 -41.05 27.50 -59.26
N GLY A 59 -42.04 26.87 -59.89
CA GLY A 59 -42.10 26.62 -61.34
C GLY A 59 -41.33 25.38 -61.77
N THR A 60 -41.05 24.44 -60.86
CA THR A 60 -40.36 23.16 -61.14
C THR A 60 -40.76 22.09 -60.13
N THR A 61 -40.96 20.86 -60.62
CA THR A 61 -41.25 19.67 -59.81
C THR A 61 -40.34 19.57 -58.60
N ASN A 62 -40.94 19.39 -57.41
CA ASN A 62 -40.28 19.24 -56.11
C ASN A 62 -39.29 20.38 -55.74
N VAL A 63 -39.59 21.61 -56.16
CA VAL A 63 -38.89 22.83 -55.71
C VAL A 63 -39.92 23.84 -55.23
N TRP A 64 -39.73 24.34 -53.99
CA TRP A 64 -40.74 25.12 -53.28
C TRP A 64 -40.13 26.37 -52.65
N GLN A 65 -40.76 27.52 -52.87
CA GLN A 65 -40.45 28.76 -52.16
C GLN A 65 -41.28 28.77 -50.87
N VAL A 66 -40.65 28.39 -49.75
CA VAL A 66 -41.32 28.21 -48.46
C VAL A 66 -41.03 29.42 -47.59
N ASN A 67 -42.07 30.05 -47.03
CA ASN A 67 -41.84 31.15 -46.09
C ASN A 67 -41.10 30.63 -44.84
N GLN A 68 -40.13 31.37 -44.31
CA GLN A 68 -39.27 30.96 -43.18
C GLN A 68 -40.01 30.56 -41.88
N LYS A 69 -41.32 30.79 -41.79
CA LYS A 69 -42.17 30.26 -40.70
C LYS A 69 -42.44 28.75 -40.82
N GLY A 70 -42.43 28.23 -42.05
CA GLY A 70 -42.65 26.82 -42.38
C GLY A 70 -41.36 26.01 -42.53
N VAL A 71 -40.17 26.57 -42.31
CA VAL A 71 -38.91 25.82 -42.23
C VAL A 71 -38.44 25.85 -40.78
N GLU A 72 -38.48 24.73 -40.04
CA GLU A 72 -38.26 24.84 -38.58
C GLU A 72 -36.89 25.42 -38.25
N ALA A 73 -36.88 26.43 -37.37
CA ALA A 73 -35.72 27.10 -36.78
C ALA A 73 -34.83 27.94 -37.72
N TRP A 74 -35.01 27.85 -39.04
CA TRP A 74 -34.21 28.62 -40.00
C TRP A 74 -34.87 29.95 -40.39
N GLY A 75 -34.15 31.05 -40.16
CA GLY A 75 -34.53 32.37 -40.64
C GLY A 75 -33.81 32.74 -41.93
N THR A 76 -34.32 33.75 -42.65
CA THR A 76 -33.63 34.36 -43.79
C THR A 76 -33.73 35.89 -43.75
N THR A 77 -32.77 36.57 -44.38
CA THR A 77 -32.87 38.01 -44.66
C THR A 77 -33.32 38.32 -46.09
N ASN A 78 -33.75 37.30 -46.87
CA ASN A 78 -34.40 37.50 -48.16
C ASN A 78 -35.62 38.44 -47.98
N PRO A 79 -35.76 39.53 -48.78
CA PRO A 79 -36.85 40.50 -48.64
C PRO A 79 -38.28 39.94 -48.67
N THR A 80 -38.50 38.77 -49.28
CA THR A 80 -39.81 38.08 -49.28
C THR A 80 -40.04 37.24 -48.01
N GLY A 81 -38.96 36.91 -47.31
CA GLY A 81 -38.92 35.97 -46.20
C GLY A 81 -38.94 34.49 -46.62
N ASN A 82 -38.70 34.17 -47.90
CA ASN A 82 -38.76 32.81 -48.43
C ASN A 82 -37.38 32.14 -48.49
N ILE A 83 -37.37 30.84 -48.21
CA ILE A 83 -36.24 29.90 -48.35
C ILE A 83 -36.65 28.90 -49.43
N GLU A 84 -35.77 28.60 -50.40
CA GLU A 84 -36.11 27.65 -51.45
C GLU A 84 -35.75 26.24 -51.02
N VAL A 85 -36.76 25.42 -50.75
CA VAL A 85 -36.61 24.02 -50.35
C VAL A 85 -36.71 23.14 -51.58
N TRP A 86 -35.63 22.41 -51.83
CA TRP A 86 -35.49 21.44 -52.90
C TRP A 86 -35.64 20.04 -52.32
N GLN A 87 -36.33 19.15 -53.04
CA GLN A 87 -36.51 17.76 -52.59
C GLN A 87 -36.00 16.78 -53.63
N ASN A 88 -35.65 15.56 -53.19
CA ASN A 88 -35.24 14.48 -54.08
C ASN A 88 -36.30 14.22 -55.18
N GLY A 89 -35.82 13.92 -56.39
CA GLY A 89 -36.68 13.80 -57.59
C GLY A 89 -37.11 15.13 -58.21
N ASN A 90 -36.49 16.26 -57.83
CA ASN A 90 -36.70 17.55 -58.50
C ASN A 90 -36.39 17.51 -60.00
N GLY A 91 -36.95 18.49 -60.73
CA GLY A 91 -36.85 18.57 -62.20
C GLY A 91 -35.42 18.68 -62.77
N TYR A 92 -34.41 18.97 -61.94
CA TYR A 92 -33.00 19.00 -62.33
C TYR A 92 -32.22 17.73 -61.94
N ASN A 93 -32.86 16.77 -61.28
CA ASN A 93 -32.25 15.53 -60.76
C ASN A 93 -31.08 15.78 -59.77
N VAL A 94 -31.13 16.88 -59.02
CA VAL A 94 -30.15 17.19 -57.97
C VAL A 94 -30.49 16.37 -56.72
N PRO A 95 -29.66 15.42 -56.26
CA PRO A 95 -29.91 14.72 -55.01
C PRO A 95 -29.49 15.58 -53.81
N ALA A 96 -30.23 15.46 -52.70
CA ALA A 96 -29.78 15.88 -51.38
C ALA A 96 -28.46 15.18 -50.98
N PHE A 97 -27.74 15.72 -49.99
CA PHE A 97 -26.58 15.07 -49.39
C PHE A 97 -27.01 14.11 -48.26
N SER A 98 -27.96 14.55 -47.44
CA SER A 98 -28.67 13.76 -46.42
C SER A 98 -30.16 13.68 -46.75
N GLY A 99 -30.91 12.87 -46.00
CA GLY A 99 -32.38 12.90 -46.00
C GLY A 99 -33.07 12.85 -47.38
N ASN A 100 -34.04 13.74 -47.56
CA ASN A 100 -34.86 13.94 -48.74
C ASN A 100 -34.84 15.39 -49.25
N ASN A 101 -34.65 16.37 -48.37
CA ASN A 101 -34.69 17.80 -48.65
C ASN A 101 -33.27 18.43 -48.59
N PHE A 102 -33.15 19.62 -49.16
CA PHE A 102 -32.02 20.55 -49.00
C PHE A 102 -32.49 21.96 -49.37
N ILE A 103 -31.67 22.99 -49.23
CA ILE A 103 -32.04 24.36 -49.63
C ILE A 103 -31.13 24.97 -50.70
N GLU A 104 -31.68 25.90 -51.48
CA GLU A 104 -30.89 26.89 -52.23
C GLU A 104 -30.79 28.19 -51.42
N LEU A 105 -29.58 28.74 -51.30
CA LEU A 105 -29.35 30.02 -50.67
C LEU A 105 -29.77 31.14 -51.63
N ASN A 106 -30.58 32.09 -51.15
CA ASN A 106 -31.30 33.09 -51.95
C ASN A 106 -32.34 32.47 -52.90
N SER A 107 -33.59 32.41 -52.46
CA SER A 107 -34.76 32.00 -53.27
C SER A 107 -35.15 33.10 -54.28
N ASP A 108 -36.41 33.54 -54.30
CA ASP A 108 -36.92 34.70 -55.04
C ASP A 108 -36.23 36.06 -54.74
N GLY A 109 -35.27 36.12 -53.81
CA GLY A 109 -34.51 37.32 -53.49
C GLY A 109 -33.21 37.05 -52.73
N ILE A 110 -32.29 38.02 -52.78
CA ILE A 110 -30.97 37.94 -52.15
C ILE A 110 -31.11 38.11 -50.63
N GLY A 111 -30.77 37.09 -49.85
CA GLY A 111 -30.51 37.18 -48.43
C GLY A 111 -30.12 35.84 -47.80
N PRO A 112 -29.04 35.79 -47.00
CA PRO A 112 -28.58 34.57 -46.32
C PRO A 112 -29.65 33.84 -45.50
N VAL A 113 -29.42 32.55 -45.28
CA VAL A 113 -30.18 31.69 -44.35
C VAL A 113 -29.38 31.51 -43.06
N TYR A 114 -30.04 31.53 -41.90
CA TYR A 114 -29.37 31.52 -40.60
C TYR A 114 -30.16 30.82 -39.49
N GLN A 115 -29.46 30.39 -38.43
CA GLN A 115 -30.07 29.86 -37.21
C GLN A 115 -29.43 30.50 -35.96
N ASP A 116 -30.26 30.95 -35.01
CA ASP A 116 -29.83 31.48 -33.70
C ASP A 116 -29.76 30.37 -32.66
N ILE A 117 -28.55 30.03 -32.20
CA ILE A 117 -28.30 28.89 -31.31
C ILE A 117 -27.84 29.41 -29.95
N ARG A 118 -28.38 28.85 -28.86
CA ARG A 118 -27.94 29.20 -27.49
C ARG A 118 -26.57 28.57 -27.21
N THR A 119 -25.65 29.39 -26.71
CA THR A 119 -24.25 29.02 -26.51
C THR A 119 -23.74 29.41 -25.12
N ILE A 120 -22.67 28.75 -24.69
CA ILE A 120 -22.00 29.02 -23.41
C ILE A 120 -20.68 29.75 -23.74
N PRO A 121 -20.47 30.99 -23.24
CA PRO A 121 -19.21 31.72 -23.42
C PRO A 121 -17.97 30.90 -23.06
N GLY A 122 -16.92 31.00 -23.88
CA GLY A 122 -15.67 30.24 -23.75
C GLY A 122 -15.73 28.80 -24.28
N SER A 123 -16.87 28.32 -24.79
CA SER A 123 -16.96 26.98 -25.40
C SER A 123 -16.30 26.96 -26.77
N ASN A 124 -15.58 25.87 -27.08
CA ASN A 124 -15.09 25.59 -28.42
C ASN A 124 -16.11 24.72 -29.17
N LEU A 125 -16.75 25.26 -30.21
CA LEU A 125 -17.70 24.55 -31.06
C LEU A 125 -16.98 24.03 -32.32
N THR A 126 -17.33 22.83 -32.77
CA THR A 126 -16.98 22.34 -34.12
C THR A 126 -18.23 22.39 -34.98
N TRP A 127 -18.18 23.13 -36.08
CA TRP A 127 -19.24 23.20 -37.09
C TRP A 127 -18.87 22.34 -38.29
N LYS A 128 -19.87 21.77 -38.96
CA LYS A 128 -19.77 21.15 -40.28
C LYS A 128 -20.97 21.52 -41.13
N PHE A 129 -20.82 21.50 -42.45
CA PHE A 129 -21.93 21.57 -43.40
C PHE A 129 -21.53 20.97 -44.75
N SER A 130 -22.52 20.56 -45.55
CA SER A 130 -22.34 20.20 -46.94
C SER A 130 -22.86 21.30 -47.86
N HIS A 131 -22.11 21.60 -48.91
CA HIS A 131 -22.42 22.64 -49.90
C HIS A 131 -22.10 22.14 -51.32
N ARG A 132 -22.75 22.73 -52.33
CA ARG A 132 -22.44 22.52 -53.75
C ARG A 132 -22.91 23.67 -54.63
N GLY A 133 -22.33 23.76 -55.82
CA GLY A 133 -22.91 24.51 -56.92
C GLY A 133 -24.09 23.84 -57.63
N ARG A 134 -24.90 24.66 -58.32
CA ARG A 134 -26.09 24.21 -59.08
C ARG A 134 -25.80 23.91 -60.55
N MET A 135 -25.00 24.72 -61.24
CA MET A 135 -24.66 24.59 -62.68
C MET A 135 -23.19 24.97 -62.99
N GLY A 136 -22.30 24.68 -62.06
CA GLY A 136 -20.88 25.04 -62.13
C GLY A 136 -20.32 25.30 -60.74
N VAL A 137 -19.30 26.16 -60.65
CA VAL A 137 -18.73 26.59 -59.36
C VAL A 137 -19.52 27.76 -58.78
N ASP A 138 -20.20 27.51 -57.66
CA ASP A 138 -20.80 28.56 -56.83
C ASP A 138 -19.88 28.85 -55.62
N THR A 139 -20.20 29.82 -54.77
CA THR A 139 -19.38 30.17 -53.59
C THR A 139 -20.21 30.82 -52.49
N ALA A 140 -20.07 30.32 -51.27
CA ALA A 140 -20.74 30.83 -50.07
C ALA A 140 -19.81 30.96 -48.88
N ASP A 141 -20.16 31.84 -47.95
CA ASP A 141 -19.50 32.01 -46.66
C ASP A 141 -20.32 31.37 -45.55
N LEU A 142 -19.63 30.81 -44.56
CA LEU A 142 -20.17 30.63 -43.22
C LEU A 142 -19.68 31.79 -42.35
N LEU A 143 -20.63 32.62 -41.91
CA LEU A 143 -20.41 33.67 -40.92
C LEU A 143 -20.89 33.16 -39.55
N ILE A 144 -20.10 33.38 -38.50
CA ILE A 144 -20.48 33.06 -37.11
C ILE A 144 -20.18 34.24 -36.19
N GLY A 145 -21.08 34.51 -35.25
CA GLY A 145 -20.93 35.55 -34.22
C GLY A 145 -22.18 35.73 -33.39
N SER A 146 -22.33 36.88 -32.72
CA SER A 146 -23.63 37.27 -32.16
C SER A 146 -24.58 37.68 -33.31
N PRO A 147 -25.90 37.71 -33.09
CA PRO A 147 -26.85 38.15 -34.12
C PRO A 147 -26.54 39.54 -34.70
N GLU A 148 -25.92 40.41 -33.91
CA GLU A 148 -25.56 41.79 -34.24
C GLU A 148 -24.13 41.95 -34.81
N SER A 149 -23.26 40.95 -34.65
CA SER A 149 -21.82 41.07 -34.95
C SER A 149 -21.20 39.71 -35.30
N GLN A 150 -20.99 39.47 -36.59
CA GLN A 150 -20.50 38.21 -37.14
C GLN A 150 -19.23 38.37 -37.96
N THR A 151 -18.46 37.29 -38.05
CA THR A 151 -17.23 37.20 -38.85
C THR A 151 -17.27 35.99 -39.76
N GLU A 152 -16.71 36.13 -40.96
CA GLU A 152 -16.39 35.01 -41.86
C GLU A 152 -15.46 34.02 -41.14
N VAL A 153 -15.93 32.78 -40.93
CA VAL A 153 -15.12 31.67 -40.40
C VAL A 153 -14.71 30.67 -41.48
N SER A 154 -15.40 30.70 -42.63
CA SER A 154 -15.06 29.94 -43.82
C SER A 154 -15.68 30.57 -45.05
N ARG A 155 -14.99 30.46 -46.19
CA ARG A 155 -15.52 30.68 -47.55
C ARG A 155 -15.27 29.41 -48.35
N VAL A 156 -16.31 28.88 -48.97
CA VAL A 156 -16.27 27.60 -49.69
C VAL A 156 -16.66 27.79 -51.15
N SER A 157 -15.98 27.08 -52.06
CA SER A 157 -16.17 27.16 -53.50
C SER A 157 -16.06 25.75 -54.10
N ASP A 158 -17.15 25.25 -54.69
CA ASP A 158 -17.27 23.88 -55.17
C ASP A 158 -18.20 23.80 -56.39
N GLY A 159 -18.09 22.70 -57.14
CA GLY A 159 -18.85 22.44 -58.35
C GLY A 159 -20.20 21.76 -58.09
N GLU A 160 -20.74 21.11 -59.12
CA GLU A 160 -22.00 20.34 -59.08
C GLU A 160 -21.95 19.04 -58.22
N THR A 161 -20.99 18.94 -57.31
CA THR A 161 -20.76 17.80 -56.42
C THR A 161 -20.66 18.30 -54.99
N TRP A 162 -21.43 17.70 -54.08
CA TRP A 162 -21.38 18.01 -52.64
C TRP A 162 -19.96 17.93 -52.08
N GLY A 163 -19.42 19.07 -51.65
CA GLY A 163 -18.30 19.17 -50.73
C GLY A 163 -18.81 19.21 -49.29
N SER A 164 -18.02 18.69 -48.36
CA SER A 164 -18.31 18.79 -46.92
C SER A 164 -17.18 19.55 -46.23
N PHE A 165 -17.54 20.53 -45.43
CA PHE A 165 -16.63 21.51 -44.84
C PHE A 165 -16.78 21.50 -43.32
N GLU A 166 -15.67 21.61 -42.60
CA GLU A 166 -15.66 21.65 -41.15
C GLU A 166 -14.64 22.65 -40.60
N GLY A 167 -14.86 23.09 -39.36
CA GLY A 167 -13.97 23.99 -38.66
C GLY A 167 -14.42 24.24 -37.23
N ASN A 168 -13.76 25.18 -36.55
CA ASN A 168 -13.99 25.46 -35.14
C ASN A 168 -14.36 26.93 -34.90
N TYR A 169 -15.07 27.18 -33.80
CA TYR A 169 -15.46 28.51 -33.35
C TYR A 169 -15.47 28.58 -31.82
N ILE A 170 -14.64 29.46 -31.25
CA ILE A 170 -14.63 29.72 -29.81
C ILE A 170 -15.63 30.83 -29.52
N VAL A 171 -16.65 30.52 -28.72
CA VAL A 171 -17.70 31.46 -28.31
C VAL A 171 -17.10 32.58 -27.45
N PRO A 172 -17.16 33.86 -27.85
CA PRO A 172 -16.59 34.98 -27.10
C PRO A 172 -17.16 35.15 -25.68
N GLU A 173 -16.43 35.85 -24.81
CA GLU A 173 -16.94 36.22 -23.49
C GLU A 173 -18.22 37.07 -23.62
N GLY A 174 -19.25 36.70 -22.85
CA GLY A 174 -20.57 37.34 -22.89
C GLY A 174 -21.53 36.84 -23.99
N GLN A 175 -21.05 36.14 -25.02
CA GLN A 175 -21.91 35.68 -26.14
C GLN A 175 -22.76 34.44 -25.77
N THR A 176 -24.01 34.67 -25.38
CA THR A 176 -24.97 33.62 -24.99
C THR A 176 -25.89 33.14 -26.11
N ILE A 177 -25.91 33.85 -27.24
CA ILE A 177 -26.53 33.44 -28.50
C ILE A 177 -25.47 33.57 -29.58
N THR A 178 -25.31 32.53 -30.38
CA THR A 178 -24.45 32.51 -31.55
C THR A 178 -25.31 32.24 -32.79
N ARG A 179 -25.23 33.12 -33.78
CA ARG A 179 -25.84 32.92 -35.09
C ARG A 179 -24.86 32.23 -36.02
N LEU A 180 -25.32 31.19 -36.70
CA LEU A 180 -24.67 30.64 -37.89
C LEU A 180 -25.43 31.20 -39.10
N THR A 181 -24.72 31.84 -40.04
CA THR A 181 -25.30 32.46 -41.24
C THR A 181 -24.58 31.95 -42.48
N PHE A 182 -25.34 31.37 -43.41
CA PHE A 182 -24.85 30.89 -44.70
C PHE A 182 -25.13 31.94 -45.76
N ASN A 183 -24.07 32.60 -46.22
CA ASN A 183 -24.13 33.81 -47.03
C ASN A 183 -23.55 33.57 -48.44
N PRO A 184 -24.38 33.41 -49.48
CA PRO A 184 -23.90 33.20 -50.85
C PRO A 184 -23.20 34.46 -51.37
N ILE A 185 -22.06 34.25 -52.04
CA ILE A 185 -21.15 35.28 -52.55
C ILE A 185 -21.13 35.32 -54.08
N SER A 186 -21.19 34.17 -54.75
CA SER A 186 -21.28 34.09 -56.21
C SER A 186 -21.93 32.79 -56.67
N THR A 187 -22.31 32.76 -57.94
CA THR A 187 -22.83 31.60 -58.65
C THR A 187 -22.23 31.52 -60.04
N ALA A 188 -22.12 30.32 -60.61
CA ALA A 188 -21.66 30.08 -61.98
C ALA A 188 -22.58 30.74 -63.02
N SER A 189 -23.85 30.96 -62.68
CA SER A 189 -24.84 31.65 -63.50
C SER A 189 -24.66 33.19 -63.51
N GLY A 190 -23.93 33.74 -62.53
CA GLY A 190 -23.86 35.18 -62.26
C GLY A 190 -25.14 35.75 -61.64
N SER A 191 -26.18 34.94 -61.44
CA SER A 191 -27.42 35.30 -60.75
C SER A 191 -27.33 34.84 -59.30
N LEU A 192 -27.32 35.80 -58.36
CA LEU A 192 -27.22 35.49 -56.93
C LEU A 192 -28.48 34.84 -56.34
N THR A 193 -29.57 34.73 -57.11
CA THR A 193 -30.82 34.04 -56.74
C THR A 193 -30.98 32.74 -57.56
N SER A 194 -29.86 32.04 -57.80
CA SER A 194 -29.76 30.91 -58.75
C SER A 194 -28.46 30.10 -58.53
N GLY A 195 -28.32 29.46 -57.36
CA GLY A 195 -27.19 28.58 -56.99
C GLY A 195 -26.81 28.64 -55.50
N ASN A 196 -25.75 27.92 -55.12
CA ASN A 196 -25.35 27.60 -53.73
C ASN A 196 -26.40 26.75 -52.99
N PHE A 197 -26.30 25.43 -53.09
CA PHE A 197 -27.12 24.53 -52.27
C PHE A 197 -26.44 24.22 -50.93
N LEU A 198 -27.24 24.03 -49.87
CA LEU A 198 -26.78 23.75 -48.50
C LEU A 198 -27.56 22.57 -47.87
N ASP A 199 -26.85 21.70 -47.15
CA ASP A 199 -27.38 20.52 -46.45
C ASP A 199 -26.45 20.09 -45.28
N ASP A 200 -26.90 19.16 -44.43
CA ASP A 200 -26.19 18.51 -43.31
C ASP A 200 -25.38 19.46 -42.41
N ILE A 201 -26.03 20.49 -41.87
CA ILE A 201 -25.39 21.46 -40.98
C ILE A 201 -25.26 20.86 -39.57
N GLN A 202 -24.10 20.31 -39.26
CA GLN A 202 -23.81 19.72 -37.96
C GLN A 202 -23.12 20.73 -37.04
N LEU A 203 -23.52 20.77 -35.77
CA LEU A 203 -22.85 21.54 -34.74
C LEU A 203 -22.55 20.65 -33.53
N TYR A 204 -21.33 20.73 -33.03
CA TYR A 204 -20.84 19.99 -31.88
C TYR A 204 -20.22 20.94 -30.87
N ILE A 205 -20.34 20.63 -29.58
CA ILE A 205 -19.51 21.24 -28.53
C ILE A 205 -18.35 20.30 -28.21
N ASN A 206 -17.12 20.83 -28.25
CA ASN A 206 -15.95 20.14 -27.74
C ASN A 206 -15.90 20.30 -26.23
N VAL A 207 -15.78 19.19 -25.50
CA VAL A 207 -15.62 19.20 -24.05
C VAL A 207 -14.33 18.47 -23.67
N ASN A 208 -13.49 19.18 -22.92
CA ASN A 208 -12.37 18.57 -22.22
C ASN A 208 -12.94 17.70 -21.09
N GLY A 209 -12.42 16.49 -20.94
CA GLY A 209 -12.79 15.60 -19.85
C GLY A 209 -11.93 15.75 -18.60
N ALA A 210 -12.17 14.88 -17.64
CA ALA A 210 -11.48 14.82 -16.37
C ALA A 210 -10.01 14.40 -16.54
N LYS A 211 -9.22 14.64 -15.49
CA LYS A 211 -7.81 14.28 -15.40
C LYS A 211 -7.60 13.24 -14.30
N ILE A 212 -6.77 12.25 -14.58
CA ILE A 212 -6.29 11.27 -13.60
C ILE A 212 -4.77 11.20 -13.72
N GLY A 213 -4.06 11.31 -12.62
CA GLY A 213 -2.62 11.08 -12.54
C GLY A 213 -2.15 11.10 -11.09
N ASP A 214 -0.85 10.92 -10.92
CA ASP A 214 0.01 11.79 -10.11
C ASP A 214 1.46 11.29 -10.32
N VAL A 215 2.12 10.73 -9.30
CA VAL A 215 3.51 10.24 -9.36
C VAL A 215 3.68 8.76 -9.02
N VAL A 216 4.75 8.17 -9.57
CA VAL A 216 5.32 6.90 -9.10
C VAL A 216 6.71 7.17 -8.56
N TRP A 217 7.06 6.61 -7.40
CA TRP A 217 8.34 6.86 -6.73
C TRP A 217 8.97 5.59 -6.15
N TYR A 218 10.28 5.64 -5.94
CA TYR A 218 11.02 4.58 -5.27
C TYR A 218 10.94 4.75 -3.75
N ASP A 219 10.03 4.00 -3.13
CA ASP A 219 9.89 3.93 -1.69
C ASP A 219 11.11 3.19 -1.09
N PHE A 220 12.03 3.96 -0.50
CA PHE A 220 13.31 3.51 0.03
C PHE A 220 13.17 2.90 1.42
N ASN A 221 12.11 3.23 2.15
CA ASN A 221 11.93 2.86 3.56
C ASN A 221 10.92 1.71 3.75
N GLY A 222 10.07 1.50 2.75
CA GLY A 222 9.02 0.49 2.63
C GLY A 222 7.70 0.86 3.29
N ASP A 223 7.45 2.10 3.73
CA ASP A 223 6.25 2.50 4.49
C ASP A 223 5.02 2.90 3.67
N GLY A 224 5.16 3.16 2.36
CA GLY A 224 4.05 3.48 1.46
C GLY A 224 3.58 4.94 1.48
N ILE A 225 4.36 5.83 2.10
CA ILE A 225 4.15 7.29 2.12
C ILE A 225 5.31 7.95 1.37
N GLN A 226 5.06 8.94 0.52
CA GLN A 226 6.10 9.67 -0.21
C GLN A 226 6.85 10.66 0.72
N GLN A 227 8.17 10.75 0.59
CA GLN A 227 9.00 11.74 1.29
C GLN A 227 9.98 12.47 0.33
N ASP A 228 10.35 13.72 0.64
CA ASP A 228 11.33 14.54 -0.11
C ASP A 228 12.72 13.87 -0.32
N SER A 229 13.02 12.82 0.45
CA SER A 229 14.27 12.05 0.37
C SER A 229 14.21 10.83 -0.56
N GLU A 230 13.08 10.62 -1.26
CA GLU A 230 12.83 9.46 -2.10
C GLU A 230 12.78 9.85 -3.58
N GLU A 231 13.45 9.06 -4.43
CA GLU A 231 13.64 9.42 -5.83
C GLU A 231 12.42 9.03 -6.68
N PRO A 232 12.07 9.83 -7.72
CA PRO A 232 10.99 9.48 -8.64
C PRO A 232 11.30 8.22 -9.45
N ALA A 233 10.26 7.48 -9.85
CA ALA A 233 10.36 6.27 -10.65
C ALA A 233 9.94 6.52 -12.11
N PRO A 234 10.88 6.88 -13.01
CA PRO A 234 10.59 7.11 -14.42
C PRO A 234 10.37 5.81 -15.20
N PHE A 235 9.71 5.92 -16.35
CA PHE A 235 9.47 4.84 -17.31
C PHE A 235 8.59 3.68 -16.81
N VAL A 236 7.88 3.87 -15.70
CA VAL A 236 6.82 2.96 -15.23
C VAL A 236 5.61 3.08 -16.13
N LYS A 237 5.13 1.95 -16.67
CA LYS A 237 3.90 1.91 -17.48
C LYS A 237 2.67 1.92 -16.58
N VAL A 238 1.71 2.76 -16.91
CA VAL A 238 0.43 2.92 -16.21
C VAL A 238 -0.70 2.75 -17.21
N ASP A 239 -1.63 1.83 -16.96
CA ASP A 239 -2.81 1.60 -17.79
C ASP A 239 -4.07 2.15 -17.12
N LEU A 240 -4.88 2.91 -17.86
CA LEU A 240 -6.25 3.24 -17.46
C LEU A 240 -7.20 2.14 -17.95
N LEU A 241 -7.99 1.59 -17.04
CA LEU A 241 -8.97 0.54 -17.28
C LEU A 241 -10.36 1.00 -16.81
N THR A 242 -11.44 0.42 -17.35
CA THR A 242 -12.77 0.53 -16.72
C THR A 242 -12.80 -0.19 -15.37
N LYS A 243 -13.82 0.05 -14.55
CA LYS A 243 -14.09 -0.74 -13.33
C LYS A 243 -14.13 -2.27 -13.52
N ASP A 244 -14.37 -2.74 -14.74
CA ASP A 244 -14.43 -4.16 -15.11
C ASP A 244 -13.11 -4.69 -15.70
N GLY A 245 -12.02 -3.92 -15.59
CA GLY A 245 -10.68 -4.29 -16.05
C GLY A 245 -10.44 -4.17 -17.56
N VAL A 246 -11.38 -3.58 -18.31
CA VAL A 246 -11.23 -3.40 -19.77
C VAL A 246 -10.33 -2.21 -20.05
N PHE A 247 -9.25 -2.43 -20.82
CA PHE A 247 -8.29 -1.41 -21.20
C PHE A 247 -8.93 -0.22 -21.93
N LYS A 248 -8.45 1.00 -21.61
CA LYS A 248 -8.76 2.24 -22.31
C LYS A 248 -7.53 2.79 -23.03
N GLU A 249 -6.49 3.09 -22.27
CA GLU A 249 -5.29 3.78 -22.73
C GLU A 249 -4.13 3.54 -21.75
N SER A 250 -2.92 3.97 -22.13
CA SER A 250 -1.71 3.79 -21.33
C SER A 250 -0.81 5.03 -21.34
N ALA A 251 -0.38 5.45 -20.16
CA ALA A 251 0.66 6.44 -19.94
C ALA A 251 1.97 5.77 -19.49
N THR A 252 3.05 6.53 -19.51
CA THR A 252 4.37 6.12 -18.99
C THR A 252 4.90 7.27 -18.15
N THR A 253 5.45 6.99 -16.96
CA THR A 253 5.97 8.04 -16.09
C THR A 253 7.19 8.74 -16.70
N ASN A 254 7.22 10.06 -16.55
CA ASN A 254 8.30 10.91 -17.05
C ASN A 254 9.53 10.91 -16.10
N ASN A 255 10.54 11.73 -16.40
CA ASN A 255 11.78 11.82 -15.61
C ASN A 255 11.60 12.26 -14.13
N ILE A 256 10.44 12.81 -13.75
CA ILE A 256 10.09 13.15 -12.35
C ILE A 256 8.99 12.22 -11.79
N GLY A 257 8.80 11.05 -12.39
CA GLY A 257 7.86 10.03 -11.91
C GLY A 257 6.39 10.34 -12.24
N SER A 258 6.07 11.53 -12.74
CA SER A 258 4.68 11.93 -13.01
C SER A 258 4.12 11.29 -14.28
N TYR A 259 2.82 11.03 -14.27
CA TYR A 259 2.03 10.62 -15.43
C TYR A 259 0.66 11.31 -15.43
N LEU A 260 -0.01 11.35 -16.59
CA LEU A 260 -1.31 12.03 -16.73
C LEU A 260 -2.15 11.35 -17.82
N PHE A 261 -3.40 11.05 -17.49
CA PHE A 261 -4.50 10.82 -18.41
C PHE A 261 -5.34 12.11 -18.49
N THR A 262 -5.73 12.52 -19.69
CA THR A 262 -6.66 13.63 -19.93
C THR A 262 -7.93 13.12 -20.59
N ASP A 263 -8.96 13.97 -20.63
CA ASP A 263 -10.20 13.69 -21.35
C ASP A 263 -10.94 12.42 -20.88
N VAL A 264 -10.79 12.08 -19.60
CA VAL A 264 -11.48 10.95 -19.00
C VAL A 264 -12.97 11.29 -18.78
N LEU A 265 -13.88 10.42 -19.22
CA LEU A 265 -15.31 10.58 -18.99
C LEU A 265 -15.71 10.29 -17.54
N PRO A 266 -16.90 10.76 -17.08
CA PRO A 266 -17.42 10.39 -15.78
C PRO A 266 -17.71 8.88 -15.68
N GLY A 267 -17.31 8.26 -14.56
CA GLY A 267 -17.48 6.83 -14.31
C GLY A 267 -16.50 6.27 -13.28
N ASP A 268 -16.54 4.95 -13.08
CA ASP A 268 -15.61 4.22 -12.23
C ASP A 268 -14.51 3.54 -13.07
N TYR A 269 -13.26 3.74 -12.66
CA TYR A 269 -12.06 3.33 -13.38
C TYR A 269 -11.09 2.61 -12.44
N GLN A 270 -10.14 1.89 -13.04
CA GLN A 270 -8.97 1.35 -12.37
C GLN A 270 -7.71 1.92 -13.01
N VAL A 271 -6.74 2.28 -12.19
CA VAL A 271 -5.38 2.64 -12.63
C VAL A 271 -4.48 1.46 -12.31
N LYS A 272 -3.78 0.93 -13.32
CA LYS A 272 -2.91 -0.24 -13.17
C LYS A 272 -1.46 0.10 -13.50
N PHE A 273 -0.60 0.04 -12.49
CA PHE A 273 0.84 0.23 -12.61
C PHE A 273 1.53 -1.09 -12.99
N THR A 274 2.64 -1.01 -13.73
CA THR A 274 3.47 -2.16 -14.09
C THR A 274 4.89 -1.97 -13.56
N LEU A 275 5.34 -2.88 -12.69
CA LEU A 275 6.67 -2.83 -12.06
C LEU A 275 7.80 -2.87 -13.12
N PRO A 276 8.93 -2.16 -12.92
CA PRO A 276 10.03 -2.12 -13.90
C PRO A 276 10.65 -3.50 -14.19
N ASN A 277 10.72 -4.37 -13.18
CA ASN A 277 11.21 -5.74 -13.26
C ASN A 277 10.71 -6.56 -12.05
N ASN A 278 11.18 -7.80 -11.91
CA ASN A 278 10.78 -8.74 -10.84
C ASN A 278 11.46 -8.53 -9.48
N ASP A 279 12.45 -7.64 -9.36
CA ASP A 279 13.11 -7.32 -8.09
C ASP A 279 12.30 -6.30 -7.25
N PHE A 280 11.42 -5.56 -7.93
CA PHE A 280 10.48 -4.62 -7.33
C PHE A 280 9.17 -5.28 -6.88
N ILE A 281 8.49 -4.62 -5.94
CA ILE A 281 7.11 -4.84 -5.51
C ILE A 281 6.42 -3.49 -5.29
N PHE A 282 5.09 -3.47 -5.28
CA PHE A 282 4.33 -2.35 -4.76
C PHE A 282 4.46 -2.28 -3.23
N SER A 283 4.58 -1.07 -2.71
CA SER A 283 4.66 -0.81 -1.27
C SER A 283 3.29 -0.93 -0.59
N LYS A 284 3.21 -0.56 0.70
CA LYS A 284 2.00 -0.62 1.49
C LYS A 284 0.97 0.39 0.97
N ALA A 285 -0.21 -0.08 0.59
CA ALA A 285 -1.28 0.79 0.12
C ALA A 285 -1.93 1.60 1.27
N ASN A 286 -2.32 2.85 1.00
CA ASN A 286 -3.16 3.72 1.84
C ASN A 286 -2.64 3.86 3.28
N GLN A 287 -1.36 4.20 3.45
CA GLN A 287 -0.73 4.41 4.75
C GLN A 287 -0.72 5.88 5.18
N GLY A 288 -0.48 6.14 6.47
CA GLY A 288 -0.49 7.50 7.03
C GLY A 288 -1.89 8.09 7.21
N ASN A 289 -1.93 9.39 7.56
CA ASN A 289 -3.17 10.16 7.70
C ASN A 289 -3.40 11.14 6.54
N ASP A 290 -2.33 11.53 5.85
CA ASP A 290 -2.42 12.34 4.64
C ASP A 290 -2.63 11.40 3.45
N THR A 291 -3.63 11.68 2.62
CA THR A 291 -3.93 10.83 1.46
C THR A 291 -3.07 11.22 0.27
N THR A 292 -2.80 12.51 0.05
CA THR A 292 -2.16 13.03 -1.18
C THR A 292 -0.64 12.81 -1.23
N LEU A 293 -0.17 11.81 -0.48
CA LEU A 293 1.22 11.37 -0.37
C LEU A 293 1.30 9.84 -0.18
N ASN A 294 0.19 9.09 -0.28
CA ASN A 294 0.19 7.65 0.03
C ASN A 294 -0.10 6.75 -1.17
N SER A 295 0.62 5.64 -1.24
CA SER A 295 0.56 4.69 -2.36
C SER A 295 -0.85 4.11 -2.47
N LYS A 296 -1.51 4.23 -3.62
CA LYS A 296 -2.86 3.67 -3.83
C LYS A 296 -2.92 2.20 -4.25
N PRO A 297 -2.03 1.68 -5.13
CA PRO A 297 -2.26 0.35 -5.70
C PRO A 297 -2.08 -0.78 -4.71
N ASP A 298 -2.87 -1.83 -4.91
CA ASP A 298 -2.71 -3.09 -4.20
C ASP A 298 -1.44 -3.85 -4.65
N LYS A 299 -1.25 -5.05 -4.09
CA LYS A 299 -0.10 -5.92 -4.43
C LYS A 299 -0.09 -6.42 -5.88
N THR A 300 -1.15 -6.21 -6.66
CA THR A 300 -1.23 -6.53 -8.09
C THR A 300 -0.96 -5.32 -8.98
N GLY A 301 -0.79 -4.14 -8.38
CA GLY A 301 -0.57 -2.87 -9.07
C GLY A 301 -1.85 -2.12 -9.39
N ILE A 302 -3.00 -2.45 -8.79
CA ILE A 302 -4.29 -1.87 -9.14
C ILE A 302 -4.79 -0.92 -8.05
N ALA A 303 -5.07 0.33 -8.44
CA ALA A 303 -5.84 1.31 -7.68
C ALA A 303 -7.23 1.51 -8.35
N SER A 304 -8.23 1.97 -7.59
CA SER A 304 -9.58 2.28 -8.10
C SER A 304 -9.89 3.76 -7.91
N VAL A 305 -10.50 4.39 -8.91
CA VAL A 305 -10.77 5.84 -8.93
C VAL A 305 -12.15 6.14 -9.51
N ASN A 306 -12.88 7.05 -8.86
CA ASN A 306 -14.17 7.55 -9.33
C ASN A 306 -13.97 8.93 -9.98
N VAL A 307 -14.55 9.10 -11.17
CA VAL A 307 -14.62 10.36 -11.90
C VAL A 307 -16.08 10.84 -11.86
N PRO A 308 -16.48 11.70 -10.91
CA PRO A 308 -17.89 12.08 -10.78
C PRO A 308 -18.37 13.07 -11.86
N ASN A 309 -17.48 13.82 -12.51
CA ASN A 309 -17.85 14.75 -13.60
C ASN A 309 -16.63 15.15 -14.47
N LEU A 310 -16.88 15.78 -15.62
CA LEU A 310 -15.85 16.20 -16.60
C LEU A 310 -14.83 17.24 -16.06
N LYS A 311 -15.07 17.88 -14.92
CA LYS A 311 -14.13 18.82 -14.28
C LYS A 311 -13.38 18.22 -13.09
N SER A 312 -13.44 16.89 -12.91
CA SER A 312 -12.66 16.21 -11.89
C SER A 312 -11.17 16.22 -12.26
N GLU A 313 -10.34 16.67 -11.33
CA GLU A 313 -8.89 16.55 -11.38
C GLU A 313 -8.48 15.66 -10.21
N ASN A 314 -8.08 14.43 -10.50
CA ASN A 314 -7.63 13.46 -9.51
C ASN A 314 -6.11 13.34 -9.61
N PHE A 315 -5.43 14.13 -8.78
CA PHE A 315 -3.99 14.11 -8.51
C PHE A 315 -3.82 13.58 -7.08
N ASP A 316 -3.99 12.25 -7.00
CA ASP A 316 -3.94 11.40 -5.81
C ASP A 316 -3.76 9.94 -6.27
N MET A 317 -3.39 9.64 -7.53
CA MET A 317 -3.21 8.25 -8.00
C MET A 317 -1.75 7.85 -7.96
N ASP A 318 -1.19 7.89 -6.76
CA ASP A 318 0.23 7.67 -6.49
C ASP A 318 0.59 6.18 -6.34
N ALA A 319 1.83 5.81 -6.68
CA ALA A 319 2.33 4.46 -6.46
C ALA A 319 3.78 4.42 -5.95
N GLY A 320 3.96 3.95 -4.73
CA GLY A 320 5.27 3.66 -4.15
C GLY A 320 5.73 2.26 -4.55
N ILE A 321 6.91 2.15 -5.18
CA ILE A 321 7.53 0.87 -5.53
C ILE A 321 8.82 0.66 -4.73
N THR A 322 9.01 -0.53 -4.18
CA THR A 322 10.15 -0.87 -3.31
C THR A 322 10.72 -2.25 -3.64
N THR A 323 11.82 -2.66 -3.00
CA THR A 323 12.52 -3.93 -3.28
C THR A 323 12.52 -4.86 -2.07
N ASN A 324 12.44 -6.17 -2.29
CA ASN A 324 12.58 -7.15 -1.19
C ASN A 324 14.02 -7.60 -0.97
N GLY A 325 14.49 -7.49 0.26
CA GLY A 325 15.75 -8.06 0.72
C GLY A 325 15.61 -9.45 1.33
N LYS A 326 16.76 -9.96 1.82
CA LYS A 326 16.92 -11.34 2.30
C LYS A 326 17.75 -11.36 3.59
N VAL A 327 17.56 -12.39 4.42
CA VAL A 327 18.39 -12.63 5.62
C VAL A 327 18.81 -14.10 5.69
N GLU A 328 20.07 -14.35 6.04
CA GLU A 328 20.66 -15.67 6.24
C GLU A 328 21.11 -15.81 7.69
N ILE A 329 20.57 -16.81 8.39
CA ILE A 329 21.02 -17.19 9.73
C ILE A 329 22.00 -18.35 9.61
N GLN A 330 23.16 -18.24 10.26
CA GLN A 330 24.16 -19.30 10.39
C GLN A 330 24.28 -19.71 11.86
N LYS A 331 24.12 -21.00 12.15
CA LYS A 331 23.96 -21.52 13.50
C LYS A 331 25.05 -22.51 13.87
N PHE A 332 25.75 -22.21 14.97
CA PHE A 332 26.88 -23.00 15.44
C PHE A 332 26.86 -23.30 16.96
N SER A 333 27.79 -24.18 17.36
CA SER A 333 28.34 -24.35 18.71
C SER A 333 29.85 -24.55 18.57
N GLY A 334 30.64 -23.50 18.79
CA GLY A 334 32.03 -23.45 18.32
C GLY A 334 32.03 -23.45 16.78
N ASP A 335 32.77 -24.35 16.16
CA ASP A 335 32.80 -24.53 14.70
C ASP A 335 31.73 -25.51 14.19
N LYS A 336 31.04 -26.23 15.09
CA LYS A 336 30.03 -27.24 14.74
C LYS A 336 28.73 -26.58 14.32
N ALA A 337 28.35 -26.72 13.05
CA ALA A 337 27.06 -26.30 12.51
C ALA A 337 25.88 -27.05 13.17
N LEU A 338 24.76 -26.36 13.44
CA LEU A 338 23.60 -26.91 14.12
C LEU A 338 22.29 -26.78 13.31
N SER A 339 21.68 -27.92 13.01
CA SER A 339 20.35 -28.03 12.40
C SER A 339 19.22 -27.93 13.44
N GLY A 340 18.05 -27.49 13.01
CA GLY A 340 16.84 -27.47 13.83
C GLY A 340 16.74 -26.34 14.86
N ALA A 341 17.58 -25.30 14.75
CA ALA A 341 17.29 -24.03 15.41
C ALA A 341 16.14 -23.37 14.65
N VAL A 342 15.14 -22.86 15.36
CA VAL A 342 14.04 -22.08 14.77
C VAL A 342 14.13 -20.65 15.28
N TYR A 343 14.07 -19.69 14.36
CA TYR A 343 14.09 -18.25 14.62
C TYR A 343 12.78 -17.60 14.18
N ALA A 344 12.32 -16.65 14.98
CA ALA A 344 11.34 -15.66 14.58
C ALA A 344 12.08 -14.42 14.05
N ILE A 345 11.69 -13.96 12.86
CA ILE A 345 12.06 -12.64 12.34
C ILE A 345 10.90 -11.70 12.66
N LYS A 346 11.18 -10.66 13.43
CA LYS A 346 10.21 -9.62 13.81
C LYS A 346 10.54 -8.29 13.15
N ASP A 347 9.51 -7.54 12.78
CA ASP A 347 9.63 -6.16 12.34
C ASP A 347 9.75 -5.17 13.53
N ASN A 348 9.80 -3.88 13.23
CA ASN A 348 9.84 -2.81 14.23
C ASN A 348 8.56 -2.72 15.09
N SER A 349 7.42 -3.25 14.63
CA SER A 349 6.17 -3.35 15.42
C SER A 349 6.16 -4.54 16.39
N GLN A 350 7.23 -5.35 16.41
CA GLN A 350 7.34 -6.64 17.10
C GLN A 350 6.44 -7.76 16.52
N SER A 351 5.84 -7.55 15.34
CA SER A 351 5.09 -8.56 14.61
C SER A 351 6.02 -9.58 13.98
N GLU A 352 5.68 -10.86 14.05
CA GLU A 352 6.45 -11.96 13.45
C GLU A 352 6.14 -12.05 11.95
N VAL A 353 7.10 -11.67 11.10
CA VAL A 353 6.92 -11.59 9.64
C VAL A 353 7.45 -12.82 8.90
N ALA A 354 8.43 -13.54 9.47
CA ALA A 354 8.97 -14.76 8.90
C ALA A 354 9.51 -15.71 9.98
N LYS A 355 9.65 -17.00 9.62
CA LYS A 355 10.36 -18.01 10.41
C LYS A 355 11.49 -18.63 9.61
N ILE A 356 12.61 -18.88 10.28
CA ILE A 356 13.77 -19.54 9.69
C ILE A 356 14.07 -20.79 10.52
N THR A 357 14.24 -21.93 9.85
CA THR A 357 14.73 -23.17 10.48
C THR A 357 16.06 -23.56 9.84
N THR A 358 17.06 -23.91 10.66
CA THR A 358 18.40 -24.20 10.14
C THR A 358 18.53 -25.64 9.63
N GLY A 359 19.14 -25.79 8.45
CA GLY A 359 19.42 -27.08 7.81
C GLY A 359 20.66 -27.79 8.38
N GLN A 360 21.04 -28.91 7.76
CA GLN A 360 22.16 -29.75 8.20
C GLN A 360 23.53 -29.05 8.20
N ASN A 361 23.71 -28.08 7.31
CA ASN A 361 24.86 -27.18 7.22
C ASN A 361 24.82 -26.01 8.24
N GLY A 362 23.79 -25.96 9.10
CA GLY A 362 23.56 -24.89 10.07
C GLY A 362 23.01 -23.59 9.48
N THR A 363 22.69 -23.50 8.19
CA THR A 363 22.14 -22.27 7.59
C THR A 363 20.63 -22.34 7.40
N GLY A 364 19.97 -21.18 7.36
CA GLY A 364 18.58 -21.03 6.94
C GLY A 364 18.31 -19.60 6.52
N THR A 365 17.37 -19.38 5.61
CA THR A 365 17.08 -18.07 5.02
C THR A 365 15.62 -17.66 5.16
N ALA A 366 15.36 -16.35 5.09
CA ALA A 366 14.08 -15.78 4.72
C ALA A 366 14.26 -14.73 3.62
N GLU A 367 13.27 -14.63 2.74
CA GLU A 367 13.22 -13.69 1.61
C GLU A 367 11.85 -12.99 1.62
N GLY A 368 11.68 -11.95 0.79
CA GLY A 368 10.42 -11.21 0.76
C GLY A 368 10.25 -10.25 1.95
N LEU A 369 11.37 -9.76 2.49
CA LEU A 369 11.38 -8.73 3.54
C LEU A 369 11.51 -7.35 2.89
N PRO A 370 10.51 -6.45 3.02
CA PRO A 370 10.66 -5.05 2.59
C PRO A 370 11.79 -4.33 3.35
N PRO A 371 12.20 -3.12 2.93
CA PRO A 371 13.17 -2.33 3.67
C PRO A 371 12.71 -2.05 5.12
N GLY A 372 13.68 -1.74 5.98
CA GLY A 372 13.43 -1.40 7.38
C GLY A 372 14.19 -2.27 8.39
N LYS A 373 13.86 -2.10 9.67
CA LYS A 373 14.59 -2.69 10.81
C LYS A 373 13.87 -3.92 11.35
N TYR A 374 14.64 -4.98 11.55
CA TYR A 374 14.18 -6.30 11.96
C TYR A 374 14.96 -6.85 13.16
N THR A 375 14.38 -7.83 13.85
CA THR A 375 14.99 -8.54 14.98
C THR A 375 14.85 -10.04 14.79
N ALA A 376 15.98 -10.75 14.68
CA ALA A 376 16.06 -12.20 14.68
C ALA A 376 16.19 -12.74 16.12
N THR A 377 15.23 -13.54 16.56
CA THR A 377 15.19 -14.14 17.90
C THR A 377 15.09 -15.66 17.80
N GLU A 378 15.98 -16.42 18.46
CA GLU A 378 15.80 -17.88 18.53
C GLU A 378 14.51 -18.17 19.33
N VAL A 379 13.58 -18.94 18.74
CA VAL A 379 12.37 -19.40 19.42
C VAL A 379 12.55 -20.84 19.94
N THR A 380 13.20 -21.69 19.17
CA THR A 380 13.51 -23.09 19.51
C THR A 380 14.99 -23.37 19.30
N ALA A 381 15.66 -23.88 20.35
CA ALA A 381 17.05 -24.30 20.26
C ALA A 381 17.18 -25.68 19.59
N PRO A 382 18.30 -25.97 18.89
CA PRO A 382 18.64 -27.32 18.45
C PRO A 382 18.59 -28.36 19.57
N LEU A 383 18.25 -29.60 19.23
CA LEU A 383 18.19 -30.70 20.19
C LEU A 383 19.54 -30.86 20.92
N GLY A 384 19.51 -30.87 22.26
CA GLY A 384 20.71 -30.95 23.10
C GLY A 384 21.42 -29.63 23.39
N TYR A 385 20.97 -28.51 22.83
CA TYR A 385 21.51 -27.18 23.09
C TYR A 385 20.60 -26.37 24.02
N GLN A 386 21.20 -25.41 24.72
CA GLN A 386 20.48 -24.38 25.46
C GLN A 386 19.98 -23.31 24.49
N LYS A 387 18.85 -22.68 24.83
CA LYS A 387 18.27 -21.60 24.01
C LYS A 387 19.06 -20.31 24.19
N ASN A 388 19.50 -19.72 23.08
CA ASN A 388 20.10 -18.40 23.08
C ASN A 388 19.01 -17.34 23.28
N GLN A 389 19.17 -16.52 24.32
CA GLN A 389 18.21 -15.47 24.70
C GLN A 389 18.58 -14.10 24.14
N THR A 390 19.72 -13.96 23.49
CA THR A 390 20.22 -12.71 22.90
C THR A 390 19.74 -12.61 21.45
N PRO A 391 18.75 -11.75 21.12
CA PRO A 391 18.36 -11.50 19.74
C PRO A 391 19.45 -10.72 18.99
N LYS A 392 19.37 -10.68 17.66
CA LYS A 392 20.16 -9.76 16.83
C LYS A 392 19.24 -8.88 15.99
N THR A 393 19.50 -7.58 16.03
CA THR A 393 18.88 -6.61 15.11
C THR A 393 19.62 -6.60 13.78
N PHE A 394 18.89 -6.29 12.70
CA PHE A 394 19.44 -6.08 11.37
C PHE A 394 18.54 -5.11 10.58
N THR A 395 19.04 -4.62 9.45
CA THR A 395 18.31 -3.73 8.53
C THR A 395 18.27 -4.40 7.16
N ILE A 396 17.13 -4.36 6.50
CA ILE A 396 17.05 -4.52 5.04
C ILE A 396 17.08 -3.13 4.42
N THR A 397 17.95 -2.93 3.43
CA THR A 397 18.11 -1.67 2.70
C THR A 397 17.47 -1.81 1.33
N TYR A 398 16.79 -0.76 0.86
CA TYR A 398 16.32 -0.69 -0.52
C TYR A 398 17.47 -0.92 -1.52
N GLY A 399 17.20 -1.65 -2.60
CA GLY A 399 18.16 -2.01 -3.64
C GLY A 399 19.16 -3.12 -3.28
N ASP A 400 19.35 -3.46 -2.00
CA ASP A 400 20.27 -4.54 -1.61
C ASP A 400 19.55 -5.91 -1.55
N THR A 401 19.71 -6.68 -2.63
CA THR A 401 19.17 -8.04 -2.76
C THR A 401 20.06 -9.11 -2.11
N ASN A 402 21.22 -8.74 -1.54
CA ASN A 402 22.11 -9.68 -0.86
C ASN A 402 21.52 -10.16 0.49
N PRO A 403 21.76 -11.41 0.90
CA PRO A 403 21.31 -11.89 2.19
C PRO A 403 22.15 -11.30 3.34
N VAL A 404 21.50 -10.55 4.22
CA VAL A 404 22.13 -10.06 5.46
C VAL A 404 22.47 -11.24 6.37
N LYS A 405 23.76 -11.44 6.70
CA LYS A 405 24.25 -12.65 7.36
C LYS A 405 24.37 -12.51 8.88
N LEU A 406 23.70 -13.40 9.61
CA LEU A 406 23.61 -13.38 11.08
C LEU A 406 24.10 -14.69 11.70
N THR A 407 25.30 -14.67 12.28
CA THR A 407 25.88 -15.83 12.99
C THR A 407 25.41 -15.93 14.44
N PHE A 408 24.95 -17.10 14.89
CA PHE A 408 24.49 -17.35 16.28
C PHE A 408 25.13 -18.61 16.89
N GLN A 409 25.73 -18.46 18.07
CA GLN A 409 26.30 -19.54 18.88
C GLN A 409 25.31 -20.03 19.96
N ASN A 410 25.22 -21.33 20.23
CA ASN A 410 24.56 -21.90 21.42
C ASN A 410 25.54 -22.79 22.19
N VAL A 411 25.28 -22.97 23.49
CA VAL A 411 26.03 -23.88 24.37
C VAL A 411 25.24 -25.18 24.56
N GLU A 412 25.93 -26.30 24.75
CA GLU A 412 25.29 -27.59 25.03
C GLU A 412 24.54 -27.59 26.38
N LYS A 413 23.50 -28.42 26.50
CA LYS A 413 22.78 -28.60 27.76
C LYS A 413 23.67 -29.28 28.79
N THR A 414 23.82 -28.64 29.93
CA THR A 414 24.52 -29.21 31.07
C THR A 414 23.71 -30.30 31.77
N GLY A 415 24.39 -31.28 32.35
CA GLY A 415 23.84 -32.29 33.24
C GLY A 415 24.24 -32.08 34.70
N SER A 416 23.86 -33.04 35.55
CA SER A 416 24.21 -33.06 36.97
C SER A 416 24.48 -34.48 37.49
N ILE A 417 25.27 -34.56 38.56
CA ILE A 417 25.58 -35.80 39.29
C ILE A 417 25.12 -35.67 40.75
N THR A 418 24.26 -36.58 41.21
CA THR A 418 23.97 -36.76 42.64
C THR A 418 24.95 -37.79 43.21
N ILE A 419 25.64 -37.42 44.28
CA ILE A 419 26.49 -38.32 45.06
C ILE A 419 25.73 -38.67 46.33
N PHE A 420 25.39 -39.94 46.53
CA PHE A 420 24.94 -40.46 47.82
C PHE A 420 26.14 -41.07 48.57
N LYS A 421 26.33 -40.66 49.82
CA LYS A 421 27.39 -41.15 50.69
C LYS A 421 26.79 -41.82 51.91
N GLN A 422 27.19 -43.06 52.17
CA GLN A 422 26.59 -43.92 53.19
C GLN A 422 27.63 -44.61 54.08
N ASP A 423 27.18 -45.08 55.24
CA ASP A 423 27.87 -46.06 56.07
C ASP A 423 27.85 -47.43 55.36
N GLU A 424 28.99 -48.10 55.21
CA GLU A 424 29.03 -49.36 54.44
C GLU A 424 28.33 -50.54 55.16
N ALA A 425 28.19 -50.51 56.48
CA ALA A 425 27.53 -51.59 57.22
C ALA A 425 26.00 -51.41 57.29
N ASN A 426 25.51 -50.20 57.56
CA ASN A 426 24.07 -49.94 57.77
C ASN A 426 23.40 -49.07 56.68
N LYS A 427 24.14 -48.65 55.65
CA LYS A 427 23.67 -47.87 54.48
C LYS A 427 22.98 -46.54 54.81
N LYS A 428 23.12 -46.02 56.04
CA LYS A 428 22.63 -44.70 56.43
C LYS A 428 23.46 -43.61 55.78
N GLY A 429 22.81 -42.56 55.28
CA GLY A 429 23.46 -41.39 54.70
C GLY A 429 24.40 -40.66 55.69
N LEU A 430 25.56 -40.24 55.22
CA LEU A 430 26.62 -39.58 55.99
C LEU A 430 26.87 -38.15 55.50
N ALA A 431 26.76 -37.19 56.42
CA ALA A 431 26.98 -35.77 56.15
C ALA A 431 28.47 -35.39 56.19
N ASN A 432 28.78 -34.22 55.63
CA ASN A 432 30.08 -33.56 55.66
C ASN A 432 31.25 -34.31 54.97
N ALA A 433 31.00 -35.41 54.25
CA ALA A 433 31.92 -35.86 53.22
C ALA A 433 32.04 -34.80 52.12
N VAL A 434 33.26 -34.53 51.67
CA VAL A 434 33.57 -33.61 50.57
C VAL A 434 34.10 -34.42 49.39
N PHE A 435 33.56 -34.21 48.20
CA PHE A 435 33.98 -34.85 46.95
C PHE A 435 34.61 -33.85 45.99
N ASP A 436 35.66 -34.28 45.30
CA ASP A 436 36.16 -33.61 44.11
C ASP A 436 35.41 -34.13 42.87
N VAL A 437 35.01 -33.21 41.99
CA VAL A 437 34.54 -33.49 40.63
C VAL A 437 35.64 -33.01 39.68
N LYS A 438 36.36 -33.96 39.08
CA LYS A 438 37.53 -33.70 38.23
C LYS A 438 37.23 -33.99 36.75
N SER A 439 37.91 -33.31 35.84
CA SER A 439 38.03 -33.77 34.45
C SER A 439 39.03 -34.93 34.34
N THR A 440 39.09 -35.59 33.18
CA THR A 440 39.95 -36.76 32.93
C THR A 440 41.45 -36.48 32.93
N ASP A 441 41.85 -35.21 32.87
CA ASP A 441 43.22 -34.72 33.06
C ASP A 441 43.64 -34.62 34.54
N GLY A 442 42.69 -34.79 35.49
CA GLY A 442 42.89 -34.63 36.92
C GLY A 442 42.55 -33.24 37.47
N THR A 443 42.27 -32.26 36.62
CA THR A 443 41.93 -30.89 37.05
C THR A 443 40.62 -30.92 37.85
N THR A 444 40.63 -30.32 39.05
CA THR A 444 39.43 -30.28 39.92
C THR A 444 38.54 -29.12 39.51
N LEU A 445 37.37 -29.45 38.98
CA LEU A 445 36.42 -28.48 38.42
C LEU A 445 35.41 -27.99 39.46
N LYS A 446 34.96 -28.87 40.37
CA LYS A 446 34.05 -28.53 41.48
C LYS A 446 34.42 -29.33 42.73
N LYS A 447 34.12 -28.78 43.90
CA LYS A 447 34.03 -29.51 45.17
C LYS A 447 32.58 -29.47 45.66
N VAL A 448 32.06 -30.59 46.15
CA VAL A 448 30.67 -30.68 46.65
C VAL A 448 30.64 -31.43 47.98
N THR A 449 29.80 -30.95 48.92
CA THR A 449 29.72 -31.48 50.28
C THR A 449 28.37 -32.13 50.53
N THR A 450 28.36 -33.24 51.25
CA THR A 450 27.14 -34.01 51.56
C THR A 450 26.34 -33.39 52.71
N ASN A 451 25.03 -33.28 52.49
CA ASN A 451 24.07 -32.73 53.46
C ASN A 451 23.75 -33.72 54.60
N SER A 452 22.89 -33.31 55.53
CA SER A 452 22.43 -34.11 56.68
C SER A 452 21.77 -35.45 56.35
N LYS A 453 21.37 -35.68 55.09
CA LYS A 453 20.81 -36.94 54.58
C LYS A 453 21.82 -37.76 53.77
N GLY A 454 23.07 -37.31 53.63
CA GLY A 454 24.14 -37.99 52.89
C GLY A 454 24.20 -37.69 51.39
N TYR A 455 23.50 -36.65 50.90
CA TYR A 455 23.50 -36.31 49.48
C TYR A 455 24.31 -35.05 49.19
N ALA A 456 25.13 -35.10 48.14
CA ALA A 456 25.74 -33.93 47.49
C ALA A 456 25.27 -33.87 46.02
N LEU A 457 25.21 -32.68 45.44
CA LEU A 457 24.78 -32.47 44.06
C LEU A 457 25.82 -31.61 43.31
N ALA A 458 26.29 -32.11 42.17
CA ALA A 458 27.19 -31.40 41.26
C ALA A 458 26.42 -31.04 39.97
N GLU A 459 25.91 -29.82 39.91
CA GLU A 459 25.14 -29.30 38.77
C GLU A 459 26.02 -28.61 37.74
N ASN A 460 25.44 -28.23 36.60
CA ASN A 460 26.10 -27.43 35.56
C ASN A 460 27.44 -28.03 35.10
N LEU A 461 27.39 -29.31 34.73
CA LEU A 461 28.49 -30.06 34.11
C LEU A 461 28.18 -30.20 32.61
N GLN A 462 29.15 -29.93 31.73
CA GLN A 462 28.98 -30.10 30.29
C GLN A 462 28.93 -31.60 29.91
N PRO A 463 28.45 -31.96 28.70
CA PRO A 463 28.65 -33.29 28.16
C PRO A 463 30.14 -33.67 28.14
N GLY A 464 30.47 -34.86 28.61
CA GLY A 464 31.86 -35.29 28.84
C GLY A 464 32.02 -36.22 30.04
N THR A 465 33.24 -36.71 30.27
CA THR A 465 33.57 -37.66 31.34
C THR A 465 34.28 -36.98 32.51
N TYR A 466 33.81 -37.29 33.72
CA TYR A 466 34.30 -36.77 34.99
C TYR A 466 34.83 -37.90 35.86
N VAL A 467 35.86 -37.62 36.67
CA VAL A 467 36.36 -38.50 37.72
C VAL A 467 35.90 -37.95 39.07
N ILE A 468 35.15 -38.75 39.81
CA ILE A 468 34.67 -38.40 41.14
C ILE A 468 35.52 -39.14 42.17
N THR A 469 36.08 -38.40 43.13
CA THR A 469 36.92 -38.93 44.21
C THR A 469 36.55 -38.27 45.51
N GLU A 470 36.57 -39.01 46.63
CA GLU A 470 36.45 -38.36 47.93
C GLU A 470 37.67 -37.48 48.22
N ALA A 471 37.44 -36.24 48.65
CA ALA A 471 38.46 -35.32 49.14
C ALA A 471 38.63 -35.48 50.66
N THR A 472 37.52 -35.50 51.41
CA THR A 472 37.48 -35.55 52.88
C THR A 472 36.36 -36.47 53.35
N ALA A 473 36.66 -37.40 54.24
CA ALA A 473 35.68 -38.33 54.83
C ALA A 473 34.75 -37.64 55.84
N PRO A 474 33.55 -38.18 56.10
CA PRO A 474 32.73 -37.81 57.25
C PRO A 474 33.51 -38.00 58.57
N PRO A 475 33.27 -37.16 59.59
CA PRO A 475 33.87 -37.33 60.91
C PRO A 475 33.60 -38.73 61.51
N GLY A 476 34.67 -39.48 61.79
CA GLY A 476 34.61 -40.83 62.35
C GLY A 476 34.60 -41.98 61.33
N TYR A 477 34.86 -41.70 60.04
CA TYR A 477 34.90 -42.70 58.97
C TYR A 477 36.27 -42.70 58.25
N GLU A 478 36.62 -43.85 57.68
CA GLU A 478 37.85 -44.04 56.90
C GLU A 478 37.64 -43.57 55.46
N LYS A 479 38.51 -42.67 55.00
CA LYS A 479 38.41 -42.06 53.66
C LYS A 479 38.44 -43.11 52.55
N SER A 480 37.42 -43.09 51.71
CA SER A 480 37.34 -43.94 50.52
C SER A 480 38.40 -43.56 49.47
N THR A 481 39.22 -44.53 49.06
CA THR A 481 40.17 -44.44 47.92
C THR A 481 39.51 -44.73 46.57
N LYS A 482 38.23 -45.10 46.53
CA LYS A 482 37.46 -45.39 45.31
C LYS A 482 37.45 -44.16 44.37
N GLU A 483 37.64 -44.41 43.08
CA GLU A 483 37.27 -43.46 42.03
C GLU A 483 35.98 -43.94 41.34
N ILE A 484 35.12 -43.01 40.91
CA ILE A 484 34.00 -43.31 40.02
C ILE A 484 34.11 -42.42 38.78
N ARG A 485 34.21 -43.03 37.60
CA ARG A 485 34.15 -42.34 36.31
C ARG A 485 32.69 -42.22 35.87
N VAL A 486 32.25 -41.01 35.52
CA VAL A 486 30.86 -40.70 35.16
C VAL A 486 30.83 -39.87 33.88
N THR A 487 30.10 -40.32 32.87
CA THR A 487 29.91 -39.56 31.62
C THR A 487 28.55 -38.88 31.61
N ILE A 488 28.54 -37.55 31.53
CA ILE A 488 27.36 -36.77 31.17
C ILE A 488 27.16 -36.94 29.65
N PRO A 489 26.05 -37.53 29.19
CA PRO A 489 25.78 -37.67 27.76
C PRO A 489 25.38 -36.32 27.15
N PHE A 490 25.52 -36.20 25.83
CA PHE A 490 24.91 -35.11 25.07
C PHE A 490 23.38 -35.11 25.24
N ASN A 491 22.75 -33.93 25.30
CA ASN A 491 21.33 -33.76 25.62
C ASN A 491 20.88 -34.53 26.90
N PRO A 492 21.50 -34.29 28.07
CA PRO A 492 21.21 -35.06 29.28
C PRO A 492 19.75 -34.89 29.72
N GLN A 493 19.06 -36.01 29.97
CA GLN A 493 17.63 -36.05 30.31
C GLN A 493 17.34 -36.26 31.80
N LYS A 494 18.32 -36.76 32.56
CA LYS A 494 18.20 -37.08 33.99
C LYS A 494 19.55 -36.88 34.69
N THR A 495 19.51 -36.50 35.96
CA THR A 495 20.67 -36.50 36.86
C THR A 495 21.22 -37.92 37.02
N ILE A 496 22.54 -38.06 37.00
CA ILE A 496 23.21 -39.35 37.21
C ILE A 496 23.44 -39.55 38.71
N ASN A 497 22.97 -40.66 39.27
CA ASN A 497 23.11 -40.97 40.69
C ASN A 497 24.26 -41.97 40.89
N ILE A 498 25.18 -41.68 41.81
CA ILE A 498 26.30 -42.57 42.17
C ILE A 498 26.41 -42.73 43.70
N THR A 499 26.95 -43.86 44.14
CA THR A 499 27.08 -44.19 45.57
C THR A 499 28.53 -44.46 45.98
N PHE A 500 28.92 -43.79 47.07
CA PHE A 500 30.13 -44.03 47.84
C PHE A 500 29.77 -44.54 49.23
N SER A 501 30.61 -45.40 49.79
CA SER A 501 30.49 -45.85 51.18
C SER A 501 31.84 -45.77 51.89
N ASP A 502 31.82 -45.53 53.20
CA ASP A 502 33.00 -45.68 54.06
C ASP A 502 32.76 -46.71 55.15
N ASN A 503 33.85 -47.29 55.64
CA ASN A 503 33.89 -48.00 56.91
C ASN A 503 33.99 -46.99 58.06
N LYS A 504 33.27 -47.27 59.14
CA LYS A 504 33.36 -46.47 60.37
C LYS A 504 34.61 -46.85 61.15
N ILE A 505 35.38 -45.86 61.62
CA ILE A 505 36.63 -46.10 62.37
C ILE A 505 36.31 -46.89 63.64
N MET A 506 36.81 -48.12 63.72
CA MET A 506 36.61 -49.00 64.88
C MET A 506 37.57 -48.63 66.01
N VAL A 507 37.14 -47.72 66.89
CA VAL A 507 37.87 -47.46 68.15
C VAL A 507 37.87 -48.75 68.98
N PRO A 508 39.04 -49.30 69.37
CA PRO A 508 39.09 -50.54 70.14
C PRO A 508 38.40 -50.36 71.50
N LYS A 509 37.56 -51.32 71.88
CA LYS A 509 36.79 -51.28 73.13
C LYS A 509 37.74 -51.19 74.32
N LYS A 510 37.76 -50.03 74.99
CA LYS A 510 38.55 -49.78 76.21
C LYS A 510 38.34 -50.94 77.21
N PRO A 511 39.40 -51.56 77.74
CA PRO A 511 39.26 -52.69 78.66
C PRO A 511 38.36 -52.35 79.84
N THR A 512 37.42 -53.24 80.16
CA THR A 512 36.55 -53.11 81.32
C THR A 512 37.38 -53.31 82.59
N PRO A 513 37.48 -52.33 83.49
CA PRO A 513 38.34 -52.44 84.67
C PRO A 513 37.75 -53.44 85.67
N THR A 514 38.51 -54.48 85.99
CA THR A 514 38.18 -55.45 87.03
C THR A 514 38.13 -54.76 88.40
N LYS A 515 37.12 -55.06 89.23
CA LYS A 515 37.04 -54.56 90.60
C LYS A 515 38.18 -55.14 91.45
N GLY A 516 39.12 -54.29 91.85
CA GLY A 516 40.12 -54.52 92.90
C GLY A 516 39.97 -53.47 94.02
N SER A 517 40.21 -53.87 95.26
CA SER A 517 39.70 -53.18 96.46
C SER A 517 40.40 -51.87 96.86
N THR A 518 39.61 -51.02 97.53
CA THR A 518 39.97 -50.10 98.65
C THR A 518 40.98 -48.96 98.44
N VAL A 519 40.54 -47.76 98.82
CA VAL A 519 41.36 -46.56 99.05
C VAL A 519 41.59 -46.38 100.56
N VAL A 520 42.79 -45.94 100.97
CA VAL A 520 43.08 -45.46 102.33
C VAL A 520 43.02 -43.93 102.36
N LYS A 521 42.42 -43.35 103.42
CA LYS A 521 42.24 -41.90 103.63
C LYS A 521 43.25 -41.32 104.63
N VAL A 522 43.84 -40.18 104.29
CA VAL A 522 44.26 -39.05 105.17
C VAL A 522 44.22 -37.80 104.25
N SER A 523 43.51 -36.67 104.40
CA SER A 523 42.84 -35.90 105.48
C SER A 523 43.62 -34.66 105.99
N GLY A 524 43.30 -33.48 105.43
CA GLY A 524 43.36 -32.15 106.08
C GLY A 524 44.61 -31.29 105.87
N GLU A 525 44.61 -29.96 106.13
CA GLU A 525 43.55 -28.96 106.44
C GLU A 525 44.23 -27.56 106.53
N THR A 526 43.64 -26.35 106.33
CA THR A 526 42.47 -25.85 105.57
C THR A 526 42.58 -24.32 105.37
N THR A 527 41.94 -23.71 104.35
CA THR A 527 41.71 -22.25 104.26
C THR A 527 40.35 -21.88 103.64
N LYS A 528 39.91 -20.62 103.79
CA LYS A 528 38.48 -20.23 103.91
C LYS A 528 37.75 -19.74 102.63
N ILE A 529 36.43 -19.54 102.79
CA ILE A 529 35.37 -19.42 101.78
C ILE A 529 34.65 -18.05 101.86
N THR A 530 34.27 -17.48 100.71
CA THR A 530 33.11 -16.56 100.46
C THR A 530 32.99 -16.37 98.94
N ALA A 531 31.85 -16.13 98.27
CA ALA A 531 30.41 -16.36 98.49
C ALA A 531 29.69 -16.11 97.12
N LEU A 532 28.42 -16.51 96.93
CA LEU A 532 27.67 -16.35 95.65
C LEU A 532 26.97 -14.97 95.53
N PRO A 533 26.43 -14.60 94.35
CA PRO A 533 24.99 -14.85 94.09
C PRO A 533 24.64 -15.31 92.65
N GLN A 534 23.34 -15.54 92.39
CA GLN A 534 22.72 -15.84 91.08
C GLN A 534 21.92 -14.64 90.53
N THR A 535 21.12 -14.86 89.46
CA THR A 535 20.23 -13.93 88.72
C THR A 535 20.97 -13.01 87.73
N GLY A 536 20.36 -12.51 86.64
CA GLY A 536 19.03 -12.80 86.06
C GLY A 536 18.61 -11.70 85.06
N ASP A 537 17.84 -12.06 84.02
CA ASP A 537 17.28 -11.19 82.95
C ASP A 537 18.32 -10.41 82.07
N SER A 538 18.23 -10.22 80.75
CA SER A 538 17.17 -10.06 79.72
C SER A 538 16.93 -8.60 79.26
N SER A 539 16.49 -8.40 78.01
CA SER A 539 16.26 -7.11 77.31
C SER A 539 17.54 -6.31 76.91
N ASN A 540 17.55 -5.39 75.93
CA ASN A 540 16.54 -5.00 74.93
C ASN A 540 17.12 -4.34 73.64
N SER A 541 16.28 -4.26 72.59
CA SER A 541 16.12 -3.19 71.56
C SER A 541 17.28 -2.26 71.09
N SER A 542 17.52 -2.23 69.76
CA SER A 542 17.73 -1.04 68.86
C SER A 542 18.85 -0.01 69.17
N THR A 543 19.61 0.57 68.22
CA THR A 543 19.17 1.37 67.03
C THR A 543 20.29 1.67 66.00
N ILE A 544 19.94 1.75 64.69
CA ILE A 544 20.15 2.84 63.66
C ILE A 544 21.59 3.45 63.51
N PHE A 545 22.19 3.63 62.32
CA PHE A 545 22.09 4.75 61.32
C PHE A 545 23.01 4.42 60.09
N ILE A 546 22.89 4.93 58.85
CA ILE A 546 21.78 5.44 58.00
C ILE A 546 22.29 5.48 56.52
N GLY A 547 21.43 5.56 55.48
CA GLY A 547 21.92 5.46 54.07
C GLY A 547 21.13 6.01 52.86
N LEU A 548 19.94 6.64 53.02
CA LEU A 548 19.13 7.29 51.95
C LEU A 548 18.59 6.43 50.77
N LEU A 549 17.57 6.82 49.97
CA LEU A 549 16.31 7.58 50.22
C LEU A 549 15.37 7.56 48.97
N ILE A 550 14.08 7.16 49.08
CA ILE A 550 12.91 7.55 48.20
C ILE A 550 12.96 7.07 46.71
N VAL A 551 11.89 6.72 45.95
CA VAL A 551 10.46 7.18 45.85
C VAL A 551 9.42 6.02 45.77
N VAL A 552 8.26 6.30 46.38
CA VAL A 552 6.84 5.82 46.23
C VAL A 552 6.46 5.13 44.89
N VAL A 553 5.63 4.06 44.85
CA VAL A 553 4.15 4.02 44.51
C VAL A 553 3.71 2.54 44.42
N SER A 554 2.49 2.05 44.73
CA SER A 554 1.36 2.44 45.62
C SER A 554 0.40 1.24 45.78
N GLY A 555 -0.60 1.32 46.66
CA GLY A 555 -1.52 0.22 47.02
C GLY A 555 -2.76 0.01 46.12
N LEU A 556 -3.63 -0.90 46.58
CA LEU A 556 -4.83 -1.44 45.91
C LEU A 556 -6.05 -0.48 45.86
N PHE A 557 -6.90 -0.69 44.83
CA PHE A 557 -8.36 -0.45 44.77
C PHE A 557 -8.96 0.93 45.13
N VAL A 558 -9.65 1.54 44.16
CA VAL A 558 -11.02 2.09 44.31
C VAL A 558 -11.82 1.81 43.02
N TYR A 559 -13.14 1.73 43.13
CA TYR A 559 -14.09 1.43 42.05
C TYR A 559 -15.05 2.62 41.82
N ARG A 560 -15.58 2.74 40.58
CA ARG A 560 -16.86 3.35 40.14
C ARG A 560 -16.83 4.69 39.38
N ARG A 561 -17.47 4.67 38.19
CA ARG A 561 -18.19 5.73 37.43
C ARG A 561 -17.92 7.22 37.76
N TYR A 562 -17.59 7.99 36.73
CA TYR A 562 -18.61 8.34 35.72
C TYR A 562 -18.15 7.92 34.31
#